data_AF-A0A974VMH2-F1
#
_entry.id   AF-A0A974VMH2-F1
#
_cell.length_a   1.000
_cell.length_b   1.000
_cell.length_c   1.000
_cell.angle_alpha   90.00
_cell.angle_beta   90.00
_cell.angle_gamma   90.00
#
_symmetry.space_group_name_H-M   'P 1'
#
loop_
_entity.id
_entity.type
_entity.pdbx_description
1 polymer ?
#
loop_
_entity_poly.entity_id
_entity_poly.type
_entity_poly.pdbx_seq_one_letter_code
_entity_poly.pdbx_strand_id
1 'polypeptide(L)'
;MILIDPPVWPAHGTVFSHLVSDVSLDELHNFAKRQHLSLRAFDMDHYDIPAELYDTLITAGARKVTGTELTRTLIRSGLRVPFKERPHKIRGTLLKMWTQRLPESVDMGEYLLDAWQAPERAYHNSAHLLEMLTHLEVLLEEVPLEIFLAAWFHNIIYTATPSADKQASAEAARDMLAPLVKNKVLSVTQWDVCAQLIEITATHRLDEIESLTYKQVGAFLDADMAILAAARPRYRRYCAGIRAKYSAYSDTEFRAERRAFLQEALERPCLFSTEKARNLWEESARLNIQEELESL
;
A
#
# COMPACT_ATOMS: atom_id res chain seq x y z
N MET A 1 10.77 -1.01 -24.50
CA MET A 1 11.63 0.04 -25.08
C MET A 1 12.02 1.01 -23.98
N ILE A 2 13.28 1.45 -24.00
CA ILE A 2 13.81 2.42 -23.05
C ILE A 2 13.59 3.84 -23.58
N LEU A 3 13.02 4.70 -22.75
CA LEU A 3 12.70 6.10 -23.05
C LEU A 3 13.41 7.04 -22.09
N ILE A 4 13.86 8.19 -22.59
CA ILE A 4 14.49 9.24 -21.79
C ILE A 4 13.94 10.63 -22.17
N ASP A 5 13.61 11.46 -21.17
CA ASP A 5 13.22 12.87 -21.38
C ASP A 5 14.43 13.83 -21.27
N PRO A 6 14.36 15.07 -21.79
CA PRO A 6 15.46 16.02 -21.68
C PRO A 6 15.74 16.39 -20.21
N PRO A 7 16.99 16.65 -19.85
CA PRO A 7 17.35 16.93 -18.47
C PRO A 7 16.91 18.34 -18.09
N VAL A 8 15.78 18.45 -17.38
CA VAL A 8 15.14 19.74 -17.02
C VAL A 8 14.87 19.86 -15.52
N TRP A 9 15.02 18.79 -14.74
CA TRP A 9 14.64 18.75 -13.34
C TRP A 9 15.82 19.12 -12.43
N PRO A 10 15.82 20.30 -11.77
CA PRO A 10 16.97 20.76 -11.00
C PRO A 10 17.07 20.04 -9.65
N ALA A 11 18.22 19.42 -9.37
CA ALA A 11 18.55 18.85 -8.06
C ALA A 11 20.08 18.72 -7.92
N HIS A 12 20.60 18.69 -6.69
CA HIS A 12 22.02 18.38 -6.40
C HIS A 12 23.06 19.15 -7.26
N GLY A 13 22.75 20.40 -7.66
CA GLY A 13 23.64 21.22 -8.48
C GLY A 13 23.69 20.88 -9.97
N THR A 14 22.78 20.02 -10.46
CA THR A 14 22.64 19.68 -11.89
C THR A 14 21.15 19.60 -12.29
N VAL A 15 20.88 19.24 -13.54
CA VAL A 15 19.54 18.89 -14.03
C VAL A 15 19.46 17.40 -14.34
N PHE A 16 18.29 16.82 -14.09
CA PHE A 16 18.04 15.38 -14.25
C PHE A 16 17.02 15.12 -15.35
N SER A 17 17.25 14.01 -16.05
CA SER A 17 16.33 13.29 -16.91
C SER A 17 15.73 12.10 -16.16
N HIS A 18 14.61 11.61 -16.64
CA HIS A 18 14.00 10.35 -16.23
C HIS A 18 14.17 9.31 -17.33
N LEU A 19 14.59 8.12 -16.93
CA LEU A 19 14.73 6.96 -17.79
C LEU A 19 13.70 5.89 -17.40
N VAL A 20 12.87 5.46 -18.35
CA VAL A 20 11.78 4.50 -18.11
C VAL A 20 11.79 3.37 -19.12
N SER A 21 11.13 2.26 -18.78
CA SER A 21 10.68 1.27 -19.75
C SER A 21 9.16 1.40 -19.94
N ASP A 22 8.69 1.13 -21.16
CA ASP A 22 7.27 0.94 -21.46
C ASP A 22 6.81 -0.52 -21.46
N VAL A 23 7.72 -1.46 -21.17
CA VAL A 23 7.49 -2.91 -21.18
C VAL A 23 7.59 -3.52 -19.78
N SER A 24 8.73 -3.40 -19.11
CA SER A 24 8.95 -4.00 -17.78
C SER A 24 10.09 -3.34 -17.01
N LEU A 25 10.05 -3.46 -15.67
CA LEU A 25 11.16 -3.04 -14.81
C LEU A 25 12.43 -3.87 -15.07
N ASP A 26 12.29 -5.15 -15.44
CA ASP A 26 13.45 -5.98 -15.80
C ASP A 26 14.19 -5.45 -17.03
N GLU A 27 13.47 -4.99 -18.06
CA GLU A 27 14.10 -4.36 -19.23
C GLU A 27 14.88 -3.10 -18.79
N LEU A 28 14.26 -2.27 -17.94
CA LEU A 28 14.86 -1.05 -17.41
C LEU A 28 16.11 -1.33 -16.58
N HIS A 29 16.03 -2.26 -15.62
CA HIS A 29 17.16 -2.66 -14.78
C HIS A 29 18.29 -3.29 -15.58
N ASN A 30 17.98 -4.11 -16.59
CA ASN A 30 18.98 -4.71 -17.47
C ASN A 30 19.69 -3.65 -18.33
N PHE A 31 18.96 -2.66 -18.84
CA PHE A 31 19.55 -1.53 -19.54
C PHE A 31 20.45 -0.71 -18.60
N ALA A 32 19.94 -0.34 -17.43
CA ALA A 32 20.67 0.44 -16.42
C ALA A 32 21.96 -0.26 -15.98
N LYS A 33 21.92 -1.58 -15.74
CA LYS A 33 23.09 -2.39 -15.37
C LYS A 33 24.16 -2.39 -16.46
N ARG A 34 23.79 -2.50 -17.74
CA ARG A 34 24.74 -2.41 -18.87
C ARG A 34 25.40 -1.04 -18.99
N GLN A 35 24.70 0.01 -18.55
CA GLN A 35 25.21 1.39 -18.53
C GLN A 35 25.83 1.78 -17.18
N HIS A 36 26.05 0.81 -16.28
CA HIS A 36 26.64 1.02 -14.96
C HIS A 36 25.91 2.05 -14.09
N LEU A 37 24.59 2.22 -14.28
CA LEU A 37 23.80 3.12 -13.45
C LEU A 37 23.60 2.53 -12.05
N SER A 38 23.71 3.39 -11.03
CA SER A 38 23.49 2.99 -9.64
C SER A 38 22.03 2.66 -9.38
N LEU A 39 21.77 1.58 -8.63
CA LEU A 39 20.42 1.28 -8.13
C LEU A 39 19.87 2.39 -7.22
N ARG A 40 20.73 3.24 -6.64
CA ARG A 40 20.29 4.40 -5.84
C ARG A 40 19.57 5.46 -6.67
N ALA A 41 19.79 5.49 -7.99
CA ALA A 41 19.11 6.40 -8.90
C ALA A 41 17.71 5.89 -9.30
N PHE A 42 17.34 4.66 -8.92
CA PHE A 42 16.02 4.11 -9.23
C PHE A 42 14.98 4.53 -8.19
N ASP A 43 13.90 5.18 -8.63
CA ASP A 43 12.75 5.55 -7.80
C ASP A 43 11.48 4.79 -8.26
N MET A 44 11.52 3.47 -8.05
CA MET A 44 10.46 2.47 -8.24
C MET A 44 9.92 2.22 -9.64
N ASP A 45 9.87 3.23 -10.51
CA ASP A 45 9.38 3.09 -11.90
C ASP A 45 10.25 3.79 -12.95
N HIS A 46 11.28 4.52 -12.51
CA HIS A 46 12.24 5.20 -13.38
C HIS A 46 13.61 5.31 -12.71
N TYR A 47 14.63 5.61 -13.51
CA TYR A 47 15.92 6.10 -13.02
C TYR A 47 16.03 7.61 -13.21
N ASP A 48 16.54 8.31 -12.20
CA ASP A 48 16.98 9.70 -12.28
C ASP A 48 18.39 9.77 -12.86
N ILE A 49 18.53 10.38 -14.04
CA ILE A 49 19.76 10.43 -14.81
C ILE A 49 20.33 11.85 -14.80
N PRO A 50 21.54 12.08 -14.28
CA PRO A 50 22.16 13.40 -14.35
C PRO A 50 22.46 13.79 -15.81
N ALA A 51 22.40 15.09 -16.10
CA ALA A 51 22.55 15.64 -17.46
C ALA A 51 23.77 15.10 -18.23
N GLU A 52 24.89 14.87 -17.54
CA GLU A 52 26.14 14.39 -18.14
C GLU A 52 26.04 12.98 -18.77
N LEU A 53 25.10 12.15 -18.32
CA LEU A 53 24.89 10.80 -18.86
C LEU A 53 23.86 10.77 -19.99
N TYR A 54 23.12 11.86 -20.22
CA TYR A 54 21.98 11.91 -21.13
C TYR A 54 22.34 11.47 -22.57
N ASP A 55 23.38 12.08 -23.15
CA ASP A 55 23.80 11.76 -24.53
C ASP A 55 24.41 10.35 -24.64
N THR A 56 25.07 9.87 -23.58
CA THR A 56 25.59 8.50 -23.51
C THR A 56 24.46 7.48 -23.55
N LEU A 57 23.38 7.70 -22.80
CA LEU A 57 22.25 6.78 -22.78
C LEU A 57 21.47 6.77 -24.10
N ILE A 58 21.36 7.92 -24.77
CA ILE A 58 20.78 7.98 -26.13
C ILE A 58 21.63 7.15 -27.10
N THR A 59 22.95 7.33 -27.07
CA THR A 59 23.88 6.55 -27.90
C THR A 59 23.78 5.05 -27.61
N ALA A 60 23.52 4.68 -26.35
CA ALA A 60 23.31 3.30 -25.92
C ALA A 60 21.94 2.71 -26.30
N GLY A 61 21.06 3.49 -26.93
CA GLY A 61 19.77 3.03 -27.46
C GLY A 61 18.54 3.50 -26.68
N ALA A 62 18.67 4.40 -25.70
CA ALA A 62 17.50 5.06 -25.09
C ALA A 62 16.85 6.02 -26.10
N ARG A 63 15.55 5.88 -26.33
CA ARG A 63 14.83 6.75 -27.26
C ARG A 63 14.46 8.07 -26.57
N LYS A 64 14.97 9.17 -27.10
CA LYS A 64 14.57 10.52 -26.70
C LYS A 64 13.08 10.75 -26.95
N VAL A 65 12.36 11.24 -25.94
CA VAL A 65 10.95 11.65 -25.99
C VAL A 65 10.78 12.94 -25.18
N THR A 66 9.64 13.61 -25.30
CA THR A 66 9.30 14.70 -24.37
C THR A 66 8.89 14.16 -23.00
N GLY A 67 8.99 14.97 -21.93
CA GLY A 67 8.53 14.56 -20.60
C GLY A 67 7.04 14.19 -20.54
N THR A 68 6.21 14.85 -21.35
CA THR A 68 4.79 14.53 -21.51
C THR A 68 4.57 13.17 -22.15
N GLU A 69 5.29 12.84 -23.22
CA GLU A 69 5.21 11.54 -23.88
C GLU A 69 5.75 10.43 -22.99
N LEU A 70 6.83 10.68 -22.25
CA LEU A 70 7.40 9.76 -21.28
C LEU A 70 6.36 9.40 -20.21
N THR A 71 5.77 10.42 -19.58
CA THR A 71 4.77 10.25 -18.52
C THR A 71 3.54 9.49 -19.03
N ARG A 72 3.00 9.86 -20.21
CA ARG A 72 1.85 9.17 -20.81
C ARG A 72 2.16 7.72 -21.13
N THR A 73 3.36 7.45 -21.63
CA THR A 73 3.79 6.09 -21.95
C THR A 73 3.94 5.25 -20.67
N LEU A 74 4.55 5.79 -19.62
CA LEU A 74 4.73 5.11 -18.34
C LEU A 74 3.39 4.82 -17.63
N ILE A 75 2.41 5.72 -17.75
CA ILE A 75 1.05 5.48 -17.23
C ILE A 75 0.37 4.36 -18.02
N ARG A 76 0.45 4.41 -19.35
CA ARG A 76 -0.19 3.42 -20.23
C ARG A 76 0.43 2.03 -20.11
N SER A 77 1.72 1.92 -19.79
CA SER A 77 2.36 0.63 -19.52
C SER A 77 1.89 0.01 -18.20
N GLY A 78 1.28 0.79 -17.31
CA GLY A 78 0.89 0.37 -15.97
C GLY A 78 2.05 0.29 -14.98
N LEU A 79 3.28 0.64 -15.40
CA LEU A 79 4.47 0.61 -14.55
C LEU A 79 4.57 1.81 -13.60
N ARG A 80 3.89 2.93 -13.92
CA ARG A 80 3.85 4.11 -13.04
C ARG A 80 3.42 3.73 -11.61
N VAL A 81 4.24 4.12 -10.63
CA VAL A 81 3.99 4.07 -9.18
C VAL A 81 3.74 5.49 -8.64
N PRO A 82 2.48 5.96 -8.62
CA PRO A 82 2.09 7.32 -8.23
C PRO A 82 2.69 7.79 -6.89
N PHE A 83 2.76 9.10 -6.70
CA PHE A 83 3.25 9.72 -5.46
C PHE A 83 2.62 9.11 -4.20
N LYS A 84 1.29 8.92 -4.21
CA LYS A 84 0.53 8.37 -3.06
C LYS A 84 0.88 6.92 -2.72
N GLU A 85 1.55 6.22 -3.63
CA GLU A 85 2.02 4.84 -3.43
C GLU A 85 3.51 4.80 -3.05
N ARG A 86 4.17 5.96 -2.86
CA ARG A 86 5.58 6.03 -2.47
C ARG A 86 5.72 6.34 -0.97
N PRO A 87 6.09 5.36 -0.12
CA PRO A 87 6.13 5.53 1.33
C PRO A 87 6.91 6.77 1.80
N HIS A 88 8.11 6.98 1.26
CA HIS A 88 8.97 8.10 1.63
C HIS A 88 8.39 9.47 1.24
N LYS A 89 7.49 9.53 0.25
CA LYS A 89 6.84 10.78 -0.19
C LYS A 89 5.59 11.11 0.63
N ILE A 90 4.89 10.10 1.13
CA ILE A 90 3.63 10.28 1.88
C ILE A 90 3.81 10.35 3.40
N ARG A 91 5.03 10.08 3.90
CA ARG A 91 5.33 10.10 5.35
C ARG A 91 4.85 11.38 6.04
N GLY A 92 5.16 12.54 5.46
CA GLY A 92 4.74 13.84 6.02
C GLY A 92 3.22 14.03 6.04
N THR A 93 2.51 13.52 5.03
CA THR A 93 1.04 13.55 4.98
C THR A 93 0.44 12.71 6.10
N LEU A 94 0.92 11.47 6.27
CA LEU A 94 0.43 10.57 7.32
C LEU A 94 0.75 11.11 8.72
N LEU A 95 1.96 11.62 8.94
CA LEU A 95 2.32 12.22 10.23
C LEU A 95 1.45 13.44 10.53
N LYS A 96 1.11 14.26 9.54
CA LYS A 96 0.16 15.36 9.70
C LYS A 96 -1.23 14.84 10.11
N MET A 97 -1.74 13.79 9.47
CA MET A 97 -3.03 13.18 9.83
C MET A 97 -3.01 12.66 11.28
N TRP A 98 -1.92 12.01 11.69
CA TRP A 98 -1.72 11.55 13.06
C TRP A 98 -1.71 12.71 14.07
N THR A 99 -0.84 13.70 13.87
CA THR A 99 -0.67 14.84 14.79
C THR A 99 -1.93 15.69 14.92
N GLN A 100 -2.77 15.75 13.88
CA GLN A 100 -4.09 16.41 13.98
C GLN A 100 -5.03 15.72 14.97
N ARG A 101 -4.92 14.40 15.13
CA ARG A 101 -5.79 13.60 16.02
C ARG A 101 -5.15 13.38 17.39
N LEU A 102 -3.83 13.28 17.46
CA LEU A 102 -3.05 12.99 18.66
C LEU A 102 -1.80 13.91 18.74
N PRO A 103 -2.00 15.23 18.97
CA PRO A 103 -0.92 16.21 18.91
C PRO A 103 0.17 16.03 19.97
N GLU A 104 -0.17 15.40 21.10
CA GLU A 104 0.78 15.12 22.20
C GLU A 104 1.49 13.77 22.05
N SER A 105 1.28 13.05 20.94
CA SER A 105 1.85 11.70 20.72
C SER A 105 2.54 11.58 19.36
N VAL A 106 3.21 12.64 18.91
CA VAL A 106 3.90 12.68 17.60
C VAL A 106 4.94 11.56 17.49
N ASP A 107 5.73 11.34 18.54
CA ASP A 107 6.78 10.29 18.58
C ASP A 107 6.20 8.89 18.32
N MET A 108 4.98 8.62 18.79
CA MET A 108 4.29 7.34 18.51
C MET A 108 3.94 7.23 17.02
N GLY A 109 3.44 8.30 16.41
CA GLY A 109 3.17 8.35 14.97
C GLY A 109 4.42 8.13 14.13
N GLU A 110 5.55 8.72 14.52
CA GLU A 110 6.84 8.50 13.86
C GLU A 110 7.32 7.05 13.98
N TYR A 111 7.26 6.49 15.19
CA TYR A 111 7.59 5.08 15.44
C TYR A 111 6.73 4.12 14.60
N LEU A 112 5.42 4.36 14.54
CA LEU A 112 4.52 3.55 13.72
C LEU A 112 4.88 3.65 12.24
N LEU A 113 5.19 4.85 11.75
CA LEU A 113 5.61 5.03 10.36
C LEU A 113 6.94 4.34 10.06
N ASP A 114 7.88 4.28 11.00
CA ASP A 114 9.11 3.52 10.82
C ASP A 114 8.83 2.03 10.66
N ALA A 115 7.95 1.47 11.48
CA ALA A 115 7.51 0.08 11.35
C ALA A 115 6.78 -0.14 10.01
N TRP A 116 5.87 0.74 9.59
CA TRP A 116 5.19 0.67 8.29
C TRP A 116 6.13 0.85 7.09
N GLN A 117 7.31 1.42 7.28
CA GLN A 117 8.30 1.69 6.23
C GLN A 117 9.51 0.76 6.31
N ALA A 118 9.41 -0.31 7.11
CA ALA A 118 10.43 -1.35 7.19
C ALA A 118 10.73 -1.93 5.79
N PRO A 119 12.02 -2.08 5.39
CA PRO A 119 12.43 -2.43 4.02
C PRO A 119 11.82 -3.71 3.45
N GLU A 120 11.50 -4.67 4.31
CA GLU A 120 10.90 -5.97 3.96
C GLU A 120 9.42 -5.87 3.54
N ARG A 121 8.75 -4.74 3.79
CA ARG A 121 7.31 -4.56 3.51
C ARG A 121 7.04 -4.23 2.04
N ALA A 122 6.85 -5.27 1.23
CA ALA A 122 6.58 -5.13 -0.20
C ALA A 122 5.19 -4.53 -0.54
N TYR A 123 4.15 -4.78 0.27
CA TYR A 123 2.80 -4.24 0.05
C TYR A 123 2.18 -3.59 1.28
N HIS A 124 2.13 -4.30 2.42
CA HIS A 124 1.59 -3.78 3.69
C HIS A 124 2.56 -2.76 4.31
N ASN A 125 2.77 -1.66 3.61
CA ASN A 125 3.58 -0.52 4.00
C ASN A 125 2.70 0.73 4.14
N SER A 126 3.30 1.89 4.40
CA SER A 126 2.53 3.11 4.65
C SER A 126 1.62 3.57 3.48
N ALA A 127 1.82 3.07 2.26
CA ALA A 127 0.88 3.31 1.16
C ALA A 127 -0.47 2.62 1.39
N HIS A 128 -0.46 1.38 1.90
CA HIS A 128 -1.69 0.68 2.30
C HIS A 128 -2.42 1.43 3.42
N LEU A 129 -1.67 1.91 4.42
CA LEU A 129 -2.24 2.73 5.49
C LEU A 129 -2.94 3.98 4.95
N LEU A 130 -2.29 4.72 4.03
CA LEU A 130 -2.91 5.90 3.42
C LEU A 130 -4.16 5.54 2.60
N GLU A 131 -4.12 4.45 1.83
CA GLU A 131 -5.26 3.95 1.08
C GLU A 131 -6.43 3.64 2.01
N MET A 132 -6.18 2.88 3.08
CA MET A 132 -7.19 2.53 4.07
C MET A 132 -7.83 3.76 4.73
N LEU A 133 -7.01 4.74 5.17
CA LEU A 133 -7.52 5.99 5.74
C LEU A 133 -8.38 6.78 4.74
N THR A 134 -7.95 6.85 3.47
CA THR A 134 -8.71 7.52 2.40
C THR A 134 -10.04 6.79 2.14
N HIS A 135 -10.06 5.45 2.19
CA HIS A 135 -11.27 4.66 2.01
C HIS A 135 -12.24 4.83 3.19
N LEU A 136 -11.73 4.91 4.42
CA LEU A 136 -12.54 5.19 5.60
C LEU A 136 -13.24 6.56 5.50
N GLU A 137 -12.53 7.60 5.04
CA GLU A 137 -13.12 8.92 4.77
C GLU A 137 -14.19 8.90 3.67
N VAL A 138 -14.09 7.96 2.71
CA VAL A 138 -15.15 7.74 1.72
C VAL A 138 -16.34 7.03 2.35
N LEU A 139 -16.14 6.03 3.21
CA LEU A 139 -17.22 5.17 3.71
C LEU A 139 -17.97 5.76 4.91
N LEU A 140 -17.30 6.60 5.70
CA LEU A 140 -17.82 7.19 6.93
C LEU A 140 -17.90 8.71 6.80
N GLU A 141 -18.92 9.32 7.42
CA GLU A 141 -19.04 10.79 7.49
C GLU A 141 -17.95 11.38 8.40
N GLU A 142 -17.66 10.69 9.49
CA GLU A 142 -16.55 10.95 10.39
C GLU A 142 -15.90 9.61 10.75
N VAL A 143 -14.57 9.56 10.71
CA VAL A 143 -13.81 8.38 11.16
C VAL A 143 -13.62 8.48 12.68
N PRO A 144 -14.20 7.57 13.49
CA PRO A 144 -13.98 7.52 14.94
C PRO A 144 -12.50 7.30 15.27
N LEU A 145 -12.05 7.79 16.42
CA LEU A 145 -10.64 7.71 16.81
C LEU A 145 -10.15 6.27 16.96
N GLU A 146 -10.97 5.37 17.49
CA GLU A 146 -10.67 3.95 17.65
C GLU A 146 -10.52 3.22 16.30
N ILE A 147 -11.28 3.61 15.27
CA ILE A 147 -11.12 3.07 13.90
C ILE A 147 -9.86 3.62 13.25
N PHE A 148 -9.59 4.91 13.44
CA PHE A 148 -8.36 5.54 12.98
C PHE A 148 -7.14 4.85 13.61
N LEU A 149 -7.13 4.64 14.92
CA LEU A 149 -6.08 3.92 15.62
C LEU A 149 -5.95 2.48 15.11
N ALA A 150 -7.05 1.74 14.98
CA ALA A 150 -7.02 0.39 14.45
C ALA A 150 -6.37 0.35 13.05
N ALA A 151 -6.66 1.32 12.17
CA ALA A 151 -6.04 1.39 10.85
C ALA A 151 -4.51 1.56 10.95
N TRP A 152 -4.02 2.39 11.87
CA TRP A 152 -2.59 2.58 12.11
C TRP A 152 -1.88 1.36 12.70
N PHE A 153 -2.59 0.52 13.45
CA PHE A 153 -2.00 -0.62 14.16
C PHE A 153 -2.24 -1.99 13.50
N HIS A 154 -3.25 -2.17 12.63
CA HIS A 154 -3.73 -3.51 12.23
C HIS A 154 -2.72 -4.44 11.55
N ASN A 155 -1.63 -3.90 11.03
CA ASN A 155 -0.53 -4.64 10.40
C ASN A 155 0.83 -4.13 10.90
N ILE A 156 0.90 -3.62 12.13
CA ILE A 156 2.14 -3.07 12.69
C ILE A 156 3.19 -4.16 12.94
N ILE A 157 2.74 -5.39 13.26
CA ILE A 157 3.57 -6.59 13.27
C ILE A 157 3.49 -7.27 11.89
N TYR A 158 4.63 -7.66 11.34
CA TYR A 158 4.73 -8.21 9.98
C TYR A 158 5.82 -9.29 9.91
N THR A 159 5.43 -10.54 10.14
CA THR A 159 6.32 -11.71 10.10
C THR A 159 5.94 -12.71 9.02
N ALA A 160 4.98 -12.35 8.15
CA ALA A 160 4.38 -13.22 7.15
C ALA A 160 3.63 -14.44 7.74
N THR A 161 3.13 -14.31 8.97
CA THR A 161 2.27 -15.30 9.63
C THR A 161 0.92 -14.64 9.98
N PRO A 162 -0.05 -14.58 9.04
CA PRO A 162 -1.15 -13.63 9.12
C PRO A 162 -1.97 -13.66 10.41
N SER A 163 -2.31 -14.84 10.94
CA SER A 163 -3.12 -14.93 12.15
C SER A 163 -2.34 -14.49 13.40
N ALA A 164 -1.06 -14.84 13.50
CA ALA A 164 -0.22 -14.45 14.63
C ALA A 164 0.14 -12.95 14.57
N ASP A 165 0.42 -12.43 13.36
CA ASP A 165 0.70 -11.01 13.13
C ASP A 165 -0.45 -10.11 13.60
N LYS A 166 -1.70 -10.52 13.35
CA LYS A 166 -2.89 -9.75 13.74
C LYS A 166 -3.09 -9.72 15.25
N GLN A 167 -2.96 -10.87 15.92
CA GLN A 167 -3.02 -10.94 17.37
C GLN A 167 -1.91 -10.10 18.02
N ALA A 168 -0.67 -10.26 17.56
CA ALA A 168 0.46 -9.49 18.07
C ALA A 168 0.32 -7.98 17.81
N SER A 169 -0.29 -7.59 16.68
CA SER A 169 -0.59 -6.19 16.38
C SER A 169 -1.65 -5.61 17.33
N ALA A 170 -2.67 -6.39 17.70
CA ALA A 170 -3.66 -5.98 18.68
C ALA A 170 -3.06 -5.84 20.09
N GLU A 171 -2.21 -6.78 20.50
CA GLU A 171 -1.46 -6.72 21.76
C GLU A 171 -0.53 -5.49 21.79
N ALA A 172 0.22 -5.23 20.72
CA ALA A 172 1.04 -4.04 20.59
C ALA A 172 0.21 -2.74 20.68
N ALA A 173 -0.97 -2.70 20.05
CA ALA A 173 -1.88 -1.57 20.19
C ALA A 173 -2.33 -1.38 21.65
N ARG A 174 -2.67 -2.46 22.36
CA ARG A 174 -3.08 -2.39 23.77
C ARG A 174 -1.96 -1.78 24.63
N ASP A 175 -0.74 -2.26 24.48
CA ASP A 175 0.42 -1.82 25.26
C ASP A 175 0.79 -0.36 24.97
N MET A 176 0.89 -0.01 23.68
CA MET A 176 1.32 1.33 23.27
C MET A 176 0.27 2.41 23.58
N LEU A 177 -1.02 2.07 23.56
CA LEU A 177 -2.10 3.02 23.83
C LEU A 177 -2.49 3.10 25.32
N ALA A 178 -2.04 2.16 26.16
CA ALA A 178 -2.33 2.15 27.60
C ALA A 178 -1.98 3.48 28.33
N PRO A 179 -0.84 4.15 28.05
CA PRO A 179 -0.56 5.45 28.63
C PRO A 179 -1.59 6.53 28.28
N LEU A 180 -2.17 6.49 27.07
CA LEU A 180 -3.20 7.45 26.63
C LEU A 180 -4.52 7.23 27.37
N VAL A 181 -4.85 5.99 27.72
CA VAL A 181 -6.00 5.68 28.59
C VAL A 181 -5.75 6.21 30.00
N LYS A 182 -4.57 5.95 30.56
CA LYS A 182 -4.19 6.43 31.90
C LYS A 182 -4.27 7.95 32.02
N ASN A 183 -3.84 8.65 30.96
CA ASN A 183 -3.85 10.11 30.89
C ASN A 183 -5.22 10.68 30.42
N LYS A 184 -6.24 9.84 30.25
CA LYS A 184 -7.60 10.21 29.83
C LYS A 184 -7.69 10.86 28.43
N VAL A 185 -6.70 10.62 27.58
CA VAL A 185 -6.73 10.98 26.15
C VAL A 185 -7.63 10.00 25.38
N LEU A 186 -7.62 8.72 25.76
CA LEU A 186 -8.51 7.69 25.24
C LEU A 186 -9.43 7.15 26.34
N SER A 187 -10.67 6.83 25.98
CA SER A 187 -11.54 6.06 26.86
C SER A 187 -11.16 4.58 26.86
N VAL A 188 -11.52 3.85 27.92
CA VAL A 188 -11.34 2.39 27.98
C VAL A 188 -12.06 1.69 26.82
N THR A 189 -13.25 2.17 26.45
CA THR A 189 -14.01 1.65 25.31
C THR A 189 -13.27 1.85 24.00
N GLN A 190 -12.69 3.03 23.74
CA GLN A 190 -11.95 3.28 22.50
C GLN A 190 -10.69 2.43 22.39
N TRP A 191 -9.97 2.27 23.50
CA TRP A 191 -8.79 1.42 23.59
C TRP A 191 -9.12 -0.05 23.31
N ASP A 192 -10.18 -0.57 23.92
CA ASP A 192 -10.59 -1.96 23.72
C ASP A 192 -11.14 -2.22 22.31
N VAL A 193 -11.99 -1.32 21.80
CA VAL A 193 -12.53 -1.40 20.43
C VAL A 193 -11.41 -1.33 19.38
N CYS A 194 -10.38 -0.51 19.59
CA CYS A 194 -9.22 -0.47 18.69
C CYS A 194 -8.56 -1.85 18.57
N ALA A 195 -8.35 -2.56 19.69
CA ALA A 195 -7.74 -3.88 19.67
C ALA A 195 -8.67 -4.93 19.05
N GLN A 196 -9.96 -4.90 19.38
CA GLN A 196 -10.96 -5.79 18.77
C GLN A 196 -11.02 -5.61 17.25
N LEU A 197 -11.02 -4.38 16.74
CA LEU A 197 -11.00 -4.10 15.30
C LEU A 197 -9.79 -4.72 14.60
N ILE A 198 -8.63 -4.71 15.24
CA ILE A 198 -7.43 -5.34 14.68
C ILE A 198 -7.59 -6.87 14.64
N GLU A 199 -8.09 -7.47 15.73
CA GLU A 199 -8.30 -8.92 15.85
C GLU A 199 -9.29 -9.43 14.79
N ILE A 200 -10.41 -8.73 14.57
CA ILE A 200 -11.42 -9.16 13.58
C ILE A 200 -10.89 -9.14 12.14
N THR A 201 -9.78 -8.47 11.83
CA THR A 201 -9.17 -8.59 10.49
C THR A 201 -8.74 -10.03 10.22
N ALA A 202 -8.55 -10.88 11.23
CA ALA A 202 -8.20 -12.29 11.05
C ALA A 202 -9.37 -13.10 10.49
N THR A 203 -10.58 -12.81 10.98
CA THR A 203 -11.80 -13.60 10.72
C THR A 203 -12.73 -12.93 9.71
N HIS A 204 -12.65 -11.59 9.58
CA HIS A 204 -13.60 -10.73 8.86
C HIS A 204 -15.06 -10.94 9.30
N ARG A 205 -15.29 -11.27 10.57
CA ARG A 205 -16.62 -11.45 11.15
C ARG A 205 -17.14 -10.13 11.73
N LEU A 206 -18.37 -9.78 11.39
CA LEU A 206 -18.96 -8.46 11.66
C LEU A 206 -19.73 -8.38 12.99
N ASP A 207 -20.03 -9.52 13.60
CA ASP A 207 -20.85 -9.65 14.81
C ASP A 207 -20.07 -9.50 16.13
N GLU A 208 -18.77 -9.15 16.07
CA GLU A 208 -17.86 -9.31 17.20
C GLU A 208 -17.67 -8.05 18.08
N ILE A 209 -18.23 -6.88 17.73
CA ILE A 209 -17.97 -5.60 18.44
C ILE A 209 -19.26 -4.85 18.82
N GLU A 210 -19.68 -4.95 20.09
CA GLU A 210 -20.92 -4.34 20.60
C GLU A 210 -20.89 -2.81 20.63
N SER A 211 -19.71 -2.21 20.84
CA SER A 211 -19.55 -0.76 21.00
C SER A 211 -19.53 0.02 19.67
N LEU A 212 -19.61 -0.68 18.53
CA LEU A 212 -19.66 -0.07 17.20
C LEU A 212 -20.92 -0.49 16.45
N THR A 213 -21.38 0.38 15.56
CA THR A 213 -22.42 -0.01 14.61
C THR A 213 -21.87 -1.00 13.59
N TYR A 214 -22.73 -1.88 13.06
CA TYR A 214 -22.38 -2.76 11.94
C TYR A 214 -21.75 -2.00 10.76
N LYS A 215 -22.23 -0.78 10.48
CA LYS A 215 -21.68 0.10 9.42
C LYS A 215 -20.24 0.50 9.69
N GLN A 216 -19.87 0.79 10.94
CA GLN A 216 -18.52 1.17 11.33
C GLN A 216 -17.54 0.01 11.24
N VAL A 217 -17.91 -1.15 11.78
CA VAL A 217 -17.11 -2.38 11.70
C VAL A 217 -16.95 -2.80 10.23
N GLY A 218 -18.05 -2.80 9.48
CA GLY A 218 -18.04 -3.11 8.05
C GLY A 218 -17.18 -2.14 7.24
N ALA A 219 -17.24 -0.84 7.52
CA ALA A 219 -16.42 0.14 6.80
C ALA A 219 -14.92 -0.06 7.03
N PHE A 220 -14.51 -0.48 8.23
CA PHE A 220 -13.13 -0.79 8.54
C PHE A 220 -12.62 -2.00 7.74
N LEU A 221 -13.37 -3.11 7.75
CA LEU A 221 -13.03 -4.30 6.98
C LEU A 221 -13.08 -4.05 5.47
N ASP A 222 -14.07 -3.30 4.99
CA ASP A 222 -14.20 -2.94 3.58
C ASP A 222 -13.03 -2.06 3.12
N ALA A 223 -12.55 -1.14 3.96
CA ALA A 223 -11.41 -0.28 3.67
C ALA A 223 -10.09 -1.07 3.58
N ASP A 224 -9.89 -2.08 4.44
CA ASP A 224 -8.73 -2.97 4.37
C ASP A 224 -8.75 -3.82 3.08
N MET A 225 -9.93 -4.29 2.67
CA MET A 225 -10.12 -5.10 1.47
C MET A 225 -10.26 -4.29 0.17
N ALA A 226 -10.35 -2.96 0.23
CA ALA A 226 -10.62 -2.09 -0.93
C ALA A 226 -9.58 -2.21 -2.05
N ILE A 227 -8.36 -2.66 -1.73
CA ILE A 227 -7.32 -2.96 -2.74
C ILE A 227 -7.82 -3.94 -3.80
N LEU A 228 -8.74 -4.84 -3.45
CA LEU A 228 -9.30 -5.80 -4.39
C LEU A 228 -10.00 -5.10 -5.56
N ALA A 229 -10.60 -3.94 -5.34
CA ALA A 229 -11.26 -3.14 -6.36
C ALA A 229 -10.36 -2.09 -7.01
N ALA A 230 -9.06 -2.09 -6.74
CA ALA A 230 -8.15 -1.09 -7.30
C ALA A 230 -8.05 -1.18 -8.82
N ALA A 231 -7.70 -0.05 -9.46
CA ALA A 231 -7.41 -0.04 -10.89
C ALA A 231 -6.31 -1.05 -11.23
N ARG A 232 -6.45 -1.74 -12.38
CA ARG A 232 -5.58 -2.88 -12.75
C ARG A 232 -4.08 -2.70 -12.53
N PRO A 233 -3.45 -1.55 -12.88
CA PRO A 233 -2.02 -1.36 -12.59
C PRO A 233 -1.67 -1.44 -11.10
N ARG A 234 -2.51 -0.86 -10.23
CA ARG A 234 -2.35 -0.92 -8.78
C ARG A 234 -2.59 -2.34 -8.26
N TYR A 235 -3.61 -3.02 -8.76
CA TYR A 235 -3.92 -4.41 -8.39
C TYR A 235 -2.77 -5.36 -8.74
N ARG A 236 -2.18 -5.23 -9.94
CA ARG A 236 -0.99 -6.02 -10.33
C ARG A 236 0.21 -5.79 -9.40
N ARG A 237 0.46 -4.53 -8.98
CA ARG A 237 1.50 -4.21 -7.99
C ARG A 237 1.18 -4.83 -6.62
N TYR A 238 -0.08 -4.84 -6.22
CA TYR A 238 -0.53 -5.56 -5.03
C TYR A 238 -0.22 -7.07 -5.14
N CYS A 239 -0.61 -7.74 -6.22
CA CYS A 239 -0.32 -9.17 -6.43
C CYS A 239 1.18 -9.45 -6.37
N ALA A 240 2.00 -8.63 -7.03
CA ALA A 240 3.47 -8.75 -6.98
C ALA A 240 4.02 -8.56 -5.56
N GLY A 241 3.50 -7.58 -4.80
CA GLY A 241 3.88 -7.36 -3.41
C GLY A 241 3.47 -8.49 -2.47
N ILE A 242 2.30 -9.10 -2.70
CA ILE A 242 1.87 -10.31 -1.98
C ILE A 242 2.77 -11.50 -2.33
N ARG A 243 3.11 -11.71 -3.61
CA ARG A 243 4.07 -12.76 -4.00
C ARG A 243 5.43 -12.56 -3.32
N ALA A 244 5.92 -11.33 -3.25
CA ALA A 244 7.19 -11.00 -2.59
C ALA A 244 7.15 -11.25 -1.07
N LYS A 245 6.02 -10.92 -0.40
CA LYS A 245 5.80 -11.21 1.03
C LYS A 245 6.00 -12.70 1.35
N TYR A 246 5.50 -13.57 0.47
CA TYR A 246 5.55 -15.02 0.63
C TYR A 246 6.67 -15.67 -0.21
N SER A 247 7.76 -14.95 -0.46
CA SER A 247 8.90 -15.41 -1.27
C SER A 247 9.57 -16.69 -0.75
N ALA A 248 9.43 -17.00 0.54
CA ALA A 248 9.94 -18.23 1.14
C ALA A 248 9.22 -19.51 0.66
N TYR A 249 7.96 -19.39 0.19
CA TYR A 249 7.19 -20.52 -0.33
C TYR A 249 7.49 -20.73 -1.82
N SER A 250 7.44 -21.99 -2.25
CA SER A 250 7.56 -22.32 -3.68
C SER A 250 6.39 -21.72 -4.47
N ASP A 251 6.59 -21.53 -5.78
CA ASP A 251 5.52 -21.00 -6.64
C ASP A 251 4.27 -21.91 -6.62
N THR A 252 4.45 -23.23 -6.55
CA THR A 252 3.34 -24.19 -6.49
C THR A 252 2.54 -24.05 -5.20
N GLU A 253 3.20 -23.99 -4.04
CA GLU A 253 2.53 -23.82 -2.73
C GLU A 253 1.82 -22.48 -2.67
N PHE A 254 2.50 -21.40 -3.06
CA PHE A 254 1.92 -20.06 -3.06
C PHE A 254 0.68 -19.97 -3.96
N ARG A 255 0.75 -20.49 -5.20
CA ARG A 255 -0.38 -20.46 -6.14
C ARG A 255 -1.56 -21.27 -5.64
N ALA A 256 -1.32 -22.44 -5.03
CA ALA A 256 -2.38 -23.27 -4.47
C ALA A 256 -3.14 -22.56 -3.35
N GLU A 257 -2.43 -22.03 -2.35
CA GLU A 257 -3.02 -21.28 -1.23
C GLU A 257 -3.70 -19.99 -1.69
N ARG A 258 -3.06 -19.24 -2.60
CA ARG A 258 -3.64 -18.00 -3.15
C ARG A 258 -4.91 -18.28 -3.93
N ARG A 259 -4.94 -19.36 -4.73
CA ARG A 259 -6.13 -19.78 -5.48
C ARG A 259 -7.28 -20.15 -4.53
N ALA A 260 -7.00 -20.93 -3.48
CA ALA A 260 -8.01 -21.29 -2.48
C ALA A 260 -8.61 -20.05 -1.82
N PHE A 261 -7.79 -19.11 -1.36
CA PHE A 261 -8.24 -17.84 -0.76
C PHE A 261 -9.14 -17.04 -1.71
N LEU A 262 -8.75 -16.90 -2.97
CA LEU A 262 -9.49 -16.12 -3.97
C LEU A 262 -10.81 -16.79 -4.37
N GLN A 263 -10.83 -18.12 -4.46
CA GLN A 263 -12.05 -18.89 -4.72
C GLN A 263 -13.05 -18.76 -3.57
N GLU A 264 -12.58 -18.93 -2.32
CA GLU A 264 -13.41 -18.72 -1.13
C GLU A 264 -13.99 -17.31 -1.08
N ALA A 265 -13.18 -16.30 -1.45
CA ALA A 265 -13.68 -14.92 -1.54
C ALA A 265 -14.82 -14.78 -2.57
N LEU A 266 -14.69 -15.38 -3.76
CA LEU A 266 -15.73 -15.31 -4.80
C LEU A 266 -17.02 -16.06 -4.42
N GLU A 267 -16.95 -17.10 -3.59
CA GLU A 267 -18.11 -17.84 -3.09
C GLU A 267 -18.98 -17.01 -2.13
N ARG A 268 -18.42 -15.97 -1.50
CA ARG A 268 -19.18 -15.07 -0.62
C ARG A 268 -20.23 -14.31 -1.45
N PRO A 269 -21.49 -14.19 -0.99
CA PRO A 269 -22.51 -13.42 -1.68
C PRO A 269 -22.13 -11.96 -1.91
N CYS A 270 -21.37 -11.37 -0.99
CA CYS A 270 -20.81 -10.04 -1.08
C CYS A 270 -19.36 -10.06 -0.59
N LEU A 271 -18.46 -9.42 -1.34
CA LEU A 271 -17.08 -9.18 -0.89
C LEU A 271 -17.03 -8.06 0.13
N PHE A 272 -17.89 -7.05 -0.03
CA PHE A 272 -17.97 -5.89 0.85
C PHE A 272 -19.24 -5.89 1.73
N SER A 273 -19.06 -5.51 2.99
CA SER A 273 -20.04 -5.56 4.06
C SER A 273 -21.03 -4.40 4.01
N THR A 274 -20.54 -3.19 3.71
CA THR A 274 -21.37 -1.99 3.64
C THR A 274 -21.95 -1.81 2.24
N GLU A 275 -23.17 -1.28 2.17
CA GLU A 275 -23.83 -1.00 0.89
C GLU A 275 -23.03 -0.02 0.03
N LYS A 276 -22.45 1.01 0.67
CA LYS A 276 -21.63 2.01 -0.02
C LYS A 276 -20.38 1.37 -0.66
N ALA A 277 -19.67 0.50 0.06
CA ALA A 277 -18.52 -0.20 -0.50
C ALA A 277 -18.93 -1.15 -1.63
N ARG A 278 -20.03 -1.91 -1.48
CA ARG A 278 -20.52 -2.79 -2.55
C ARG A 278 -20.79 -2.03 -3.85
N ASN A 279 -21.51 -0.92 -3.76
CA ASN A 279 -21.85 -0.09 -4.91
C ASN A 279 -20.60 0.51 -5.59
N LEU A 280 -19.56 0.79 -4.82
CA LEU A 280 -18.32 1.38 -5.34
C LEU A 280 -17.35 0.32 -5.92
N TRP A 281 -17.28 -0.86 -5.31
CA TRP A 281 -16.08 -1.72 -5.41
C TRP A 281 -16.37 -3.17 -5.76
N GLU A 282 -17.57 -3.70 -5.53
CA GLU A 282 -17.86 -5.14 -5.66
C GLU A 282 -17.54 -5.68 -7.07
N GLU A 283 -18.06 -5.02 -8.10
CA GLU A 283 -17.87 -5.44 -9.51
C GLU A 283 -16.39 -5.45 -9.88
N SER A 284 -15.68 -4.35 -9.58
CA SER A 284 -14.25 -4.24 -9.89
C SER A 284 -13.40 -5.26 -9.12
N ALA A 285 -13.75 -5.53 -7.85
CA ALA A 285 -13.05 -6.53 -7.06
C ALA A 285 -13.22 -7.94 -7.62
N ARG A 286 -14.45 -8.32 -8.00
CA ARG A 286 -14.70 -9.65 -8.59
C ARG A 286 -13.97 -9.82 -9.91
N LEU A 287 -13.96 -8.81 -10.77
CA LEU A 287 -13.22 -8.85 -12.04
C LEU A 287 -11.71 -9.03 -11.81
N ASN A 288 -11.13 -8.27 -10.88
CA ASN A 288 -9.71 -8.39 -10.54
C ASN A 288 -9.37 -9.78 -9.97
N ILE A 289 -10.20 -10.33 -9.08
CA ILE A 289 -10.00 -11.66 -8.51
C ILE A 289 -10.08 -12.75 -9.59
N GLN A 290 -11.06 -12.66 -10.49
CA GLN A 290 -11.21 -13.59 -11.62
C GLN A 290 -9.97 -13.56 -12.54
N GLU A 291 -9.49 -12.37 -12.90
CA GLU A 291 -8.29 -12.22 -13.73
C GLU A 291 -7.02 -12.74 -13.02
N GLU A 292 -6.91 -12.55 -11.70
CA GLU A 292 -5.81 -13.13 -10.93
C GLU A 292 -5.86 -14.66 -10.98
N LEU A 293 -7.04 -15.25 -10.77
CA LEU A 293 -7.24 -16.70 -10.81
C LEU A 293 -6.89 -17.34 -12.16
N GLU A 294 -7.10 -16.63 -13.27
CA GLU A 294 -6.69 -17.07 -14.61
C GLU A 294 -5.17 -17.05 -14.81
N SER A 295 -4.46 -16.22 -14.04
CA SER A 295 -3.01 -16.03 -14.15
C SER A 295 -2.16 -16.90 -13.20
N LEU A 296 -2.77 -17.49 -12.16
CA LEU A 296 -2.12 -18.34 -11.15
C LEU A 296 -1.85 -19.76 -11.68
#